data_AF-A0A1Z5RF00-F1
#
_entry.id   AF-A0A1Z5RF00-F1
#
_cell.length_a   1.000
_cell.length_b   1.000
_cell.length_c   1.000
_cell.angle_alpha   90.00
_cell.angle_beta   90.00
_cell.angle_gamma   90.00
#
_symmetry.space_group_name_H-M   'P 1'
#
loop_
_entity.id
_entity.type
_entity.pdbx_description
1 polymer ?
#
loop_
_entity_poly.entity_id
_entity_poly.type
_entity_poly.pdbx_seq_one_letter_code
_entity_poly.pdbx_strand_id
1 'polypeptide(L)'
;MVPDHPYDANGVWSGSATRLPDGRIVMLYTGSTAESVQVQNLAEPADASDPLLREWVKSDANPVLVPPPGIGATDFRDPTTAWRAANDDTNSKQAWRVAIGSKDRDHAGLALVYRTEDFVRYDPVPALMHVVPGTGMWECVDFYPVAVAANNGDGLETSVPPGPGVKHVVKASLDDDKHDYYAIGTYDPATDTWTPDDAENDVGIGLRYDYGKYYASKTFYDPVLRRRVLWGWVGETDSERADILKGWASVQSIPRTVLLDTKTGSNLLQWPVVEVENLRMSGKRFDDVALHRGSVVPLDVGKATQLDIEAVFEVDAAAVEGVTEADVTFNCSTSAGAAGRGLLGPFGLLVLADEDLSEQTAVYFYLVKGTDGSLQTFFCQDELRASKANDLVKRVYGSLVPVLDGENLSVRILVDHSIVESFAQGGRTCITSRVYPTRAIYDSARVFLFNNATDVHVKAKSVKIWQLNSAYIRPYEASSL
;
A
#
# COMPACT_ATOMS: atom_id res chain seq x y z
N MET A 1 17.80 -12.17 -11.91
CA MET A 1 18.97 -12.44 -11.06
C MET A 1 18.73 -13.74 -10.29
N VAL A 2 19.73 -14.61 -10.14
CA VAL A 2 19.65 -15.92 -9.46
C VAL A 2 20.82 -16.07 -8.48
N PRO A 3 20.75 -16.94 -7.46
CA PRO A 3 21.89 -17.19 -6.56
C PRO A 3 22.97 -17.99 -7.30
N ASP A 4 24.11 -17.36 -7.58
CA ASP A 4 25.19 -17.93 -8.37
C ASP A 4 26.60 -17.50 -7.92
N HIS A 5 26.71 -16.71 -6.84
CA HIS A 5 27.97 -16.29 -6.23
C HIS A 5 27.96 -16.49 -4.71
N PRO A 6 29.12 -16.54 -4.03
CA PRO A 6 29.19 -16.74 -2.58
C PRO A 6 28.42 -15.69 -1.76
N TYR A 7 28.36 -14.44 -2.23
CA TYR A 7 27.69 -13.34 -1.54
C TYR A 7 26.15 -13.39 -1.62
N ASP A 8 25.59 -14.28 -2.45
CA ASP A 8 24.15 -14.52 -2.56
C ASP A 8 23.78 -16.00 -2.69
N ALA A 9 24.66 -16.89 -2.21
CA ALA A 9 24.52 -18.34 -2.35
C ALA A 9 23.21 -18.91 -1.79
N ASN A 10 22.68 -18.32 -0.70
CA ASN A 10 21.42 -18.71 -0.09
C ASN A 10 20.21 -17.91 -0.61
N GLY A 11 20.44 -16.88 -1.45
CA GLY A 11 19.35 -16.16 -2.10
C GLY A 11 19.70 -14.74 -2.54
N VAL A 12 19.05 -14.33 -3.62
CA VAL A 12 18.95 -12.94 -4.09
C VAL A 12 17.64 -12.37 -3.54
N TRP A 13 17.74 -11.46 -2.58
CA TRP A 13 16.60 -10.84 -1.89
C TRP A 13 16.27 -9.48 -2.50
N SER A 14 15.35 -8.75 -1.86
CA SER A 14 14.83 -7.47 -2.33
C SER A 14 15.93 -6.40 -2.53
N GLY A 15 15.60 -5.44 -3.39
CA GLY A 15 16.48 -4.38 -3.81
C GLY A 15 15.72 -3.27 -4.54
N SER A 16 16.45 -2.24 -4.96
CA SER A 16 15.88 -1.09 -5.67
C SER A 16 16.77 -0.65 -6.82
N ALA A 17 16.13 -0.22 -7.91
CA ALA A 17 16.83 0.35 -9.07
C ALA A 17 17.04 1.86 -8.87
N THR A 18 18.21 2.36 -9.28
CA THR A 18 18.47 3.79 -9.43
C THR A 18 18.82 4.09 -10.87
N ARG A 19 18.12 5.06 -11.47
CA ARG A 19 18.48 5.60 -12.79
C ARG A 19 19.43 6.77 -12.62
N LEU A 20 20.62 6.65 -13.18
CA LEU A 20 21.65 7.68 -13.12
C LEU A 20 21.43 8.75 -14.20
N PRO A 21 21.94 9.99 -14.03
CA PRO A 21 21.81 11.06 -15.01
C PRO A 21 22.43 10.75 -16.38
N ASP A 22 23.46 9.90 -16.42
CA ASP A 22 24.10 9.42 -17.64
C ASP A 22 23.28 8.36 -18.40
N GLY A 23 22.12 7.97 -17.86
CA GLY A 23 21.21 6.98 -18.44
C GLY A 23 21.46 5.55 -17.97
N ARG A 24 22.55 5.28 -17.22
CA ARG A 24 22.77 3.96 -16.62
C ARG A 24 21.70 3.64 -15.58
N ILE A 25 21.49 2.34 -15.37
CA ILE A 25 20.62 1.80 -14.33
C ILE A 25 21.47 0.90 -13.47
N VAL A 26 21.48 1.18 -12.17
CA VAL A 26 22.13 0.33 -11.16
C VAL A 26 21.05 -0.31 -10.29
N MET A 27 21.24 -1.57 -9.94
CA MET A 27 20.38 -2.31 -9.03
C MET A 27 21.19 -2.66 -7.79
N LEU A 28 20.80 -2.11 -6.65
CA LEU A 28 21.28 -2.58 -5.35
C LEU A 28 20.29 -3.61 -4.82
N TYR A 29 20.80 -4.74 -4.34
CA TYR A 29 19.98 -5.81 -3.77
C TYR A 29 20.69 -6.49 -2.60
N THR A 30 19.92 -7.13 -1.73
CA THR A 30 20.49 -7.92 -0.63
C THR A 30 20.79 -9.35 -1.11
N GLY A 31 22.02 -9.82 -0.86
CA GLY A 31 22.37 -11.24 -0.96
C GLY A 31 22.40 -11.91 0.40
N SER A 32 21.97 -13.17 0.44
CA SER A 32 22.17 -14.05 1.58
C SER A 32 23.37 -14.95 1.33
N THR A 33 24.45 -14.76 2.09
CA THR A 33 25.66 -15.61 2.03
C THR A 33 25.37 -17.04 2.50
N ALA A 34 26.33 -17.96 2.33
CA ALA A 34 26.22 -19.34 2.84
C ALA A 34 26.02 -19.41 4.36
N GLU A 35 26.58 -18.46 5.11
CA GLU A 35 26.41 -18.29 6.55
C GLU A 35 25.13 -17.50 6.93
N SER A 36 24.26 -17.24 5.94
CA SER A 36 23.03 -16.43 6.09
C SER A 36 23.25 -14.98 6.52
N VAL A 37 24.48 -14.47 6.37
CA VAL A 37 24.78 -13.03 6.52
C VAL A 37 24.15 -12.27 5.35
N GLN A 38 23.43 -11.20 5.66
CA GLN A 38 22.83 -10.30 4.69
C GLN A 38 23.85 -9.23 4.28
N VAL A 39 24.13 -9.13 2.98
CA VAL A 39 25.10 -8.21 2.39
C VAL A 39 24.46 -7.49 1.21
N GLN A 40 24.94 -6.29 0.85
CA GLN A 40 24.39 -5.57 -0.32
C GLN A 40 25.30 -5.73 -1.53
N ASN A 41 24.67 -5.97 -2.66
CA ASN A 41 25.30 -6.30 -3.93
C ASN A 41 24.80 -5.35 -5.02
N LEU A 42 25.67 -5.07 -5.98
CA LEU A 42 25.44 -4.25 -7.15
C LEU A 42 25.29 -5.12 -8.40
N ALA A 43 24.28 -4.82 -9.21
CA ALA A 43 24.13 -5.33 -10.57
C ALA A 43 23.77 -4.21 -11.55
N GLU A 44 24.15 -4.39 -12.82
CA GLU A 44 23.83 -3.48 -13.93
C GLU A 44 23.31 -4.29 -15.12
N PRO A 45 22.50 -3.72 -16.03
CA PRO A 45 22.13 -4.38 -17.28
C PRO A 45 23.37 -4.76 -18.11
N ALA A 46 23.39 -5.96 -18.67
CA ALA A 46 24.46 -6.43 -19.55
C ALA A 46 24.50 -5.62 -20.86
N ASP A 47 23.32 -5.22 -21.35
CA ASP A 47 23.14 -4.37 -22.52
C ASP A 47 22.15 -3.25 -22.19
N ALA A 48 22.67 -2.03 -21.98
CA ALA A 48 21.85 -0.86 -21.70
C ALA A 48 20.99 -0.41 -22.89
N SER A 49 21.25 -0.93 -24.09
CA SER A 49 20.44 -0.66 -25.28
C SER A 49 19.25 -1.61 -25.43
N ASP A 50 19.22 -2.73 -24.70
CA ASP A 50 18.06 -3.64 -24.66
C ASP A 50 16.92 -2.99 -23.89
N PRO A 51 15.81 -2.57 -24.54
CA PRO A 51 14.70 -1.92 -23.85
C PRO A 51 14.00 -2.84 -22.84
N LEU A 52 14.20 -4.16 -22.95
CA LEU A 52 13.65 -5.15 -22.04
C LEU A 52 14.57 -5.47 -20.84
N LEU A 53 15.83 -5.00 -20.87
CA LEU A 53 16.85 -5.20 -19.83
C LEU A 53 16.89 -6.65 -19.31
N ARG A 54 16.97 -7.62 -20.21
CA ARG A 54 16.77 -9.05 -19.87
C ARG A 54 17.93 -9.65 -19.10
N GLU A 55 19.15 -9.28 -19.46
CA GLU A 55 20.38 -9.81 -18.88
C GLU A 55 21.02 -8.77 -17.96
N TRP A 56 21.49 -9.23 -16.79
CA TRP A 56 22.10 -8.41 -15.75
C TRP A 56 23.43 -9.01 -15.33
N VAL A 57 24.44 -8.16 -15.16
CA VAL A 57 25.78 -8.54 -14.69
C VAL A 57 25.94 -8.06 -13.24
N LYS A 58 26.41 -8.96 -12.37
CA LYS A 58 26.75 -8.62 -10.98
C LYS A 58 28.19 -8.09 -10.93
N SER A 59 28.42 -7.07 -10.13
CA SER A 59 29.75 -6.46 -9.98
C SER A 59 30.75 -7.42 -9.33
N ASP A 60 32.00 -7.43 -9.85
CA ASP A 60 33.13 -8.14 -9.22
C ASP A 60 33.51 -7.57 -7.84
N ALA A 61 33.03 -6.36 -7.51
CA ALA A 61 33.24 -5.74 -6.21
C ALA A 61 32.26 -6.23 -5.14
N ASN A 62 31.33 -7.13 -5.48
CA ASN A 62 30.34 -7.62 -4.53
C ASN A 62 30.95 -8.52 -3.43
N PRO A 63 30.45 -8.41 -2.18
CA PRO A 63 29.45 -7.47 -1.73
C PRO A 63 30.02 -6.06 -1.53
N VAL A 64 29.27 -5.03 -1.97
CA VAL A 64 29.68 -3.62 -1.84
C VAL A 64 29.42 -3.05 -0.44
N LEU A 65 28.54 -3.69 0.34
CA LEU A 65 28.28 -3.37 1.74
C LEU A 65 28.05 -4.64 2.57
N VAL A 66 28.53 -4.63 3.80
CA VAL A 66 28.34 -5.69 4.81
C VAL A 66 27.74 -5.08 6.09
N PRO A 67 27.13 -5.88 6.98
CA PRO A 67 26.57 -5.37 8.23
C PRO A 67 27.64 -4.63 9.05
N PRO A 68 27.41 -3.36 9.46
CA PRO A 68 28.37 -2.62 10.25
C PRO A 68 28.40 -3.10 11.72
N PRO A 69 29.43 -2.74 12.51
CA PRO A 69 29.45 -3.04 13.93
C PRO A 69 28.19 -2.55 14.66
N GLY A 70 27.60 -3.42 15.48
CA GLY A 70 26.36 -3.14 16.22
C GLY A 70 25.09 -3.65 15.54
N ILE A 71 25.12 -3.90 14.23
CA ILE A 71 24.01 -4.45 13.45
C ILE A 71 24.14 -5.97 13.34
N GLY A 72 23.01 -6.66 13.45
CA GLY A 72 22.95 -8.12 13.34
C GLY A 72 23.26 -8.59 11.92
N ALA A 73 23.89 -9.77 11.80
CA ALA A 73 24.20 -10.38 10.51
C ALA A 73 22.96 -10.65 9.65
N THR A 74 21.79 -10.79 10.28
CA THR A 74 20.50 -11.07 9.66
C THR A 74 19.54 -9.88 9.75
N ASP A 75 20.05 -8.67 10.02
CA ASP A 75 19.25 -7.47 10.26
C ASP A 75 19.73 -6.29 9.38
N PHE A 76 20.18 -6.57 8.14
CA PHE A 76 20.76 -5.56 7.24
C PHE A 76 20.35 -5.83 5.79
N ARG A 77 19.21 -5.28 5.34
CA ARG A 77 18.63 -5.62 4.03
C ARG A 77 17.80 -4.51 3.41
N ASP A 78 17.46 -4.74 2.15
CA ASP A 78 16.50 -3.98 1.32
C ASP A 78 16.95 -2.54 1.03
N PRO A 79 18.06 -2.34 0.29
CA PRO A 79 18.56 -1.01 -0.05
C PRO A 79 17.52 -0.23 -0.87
N THR A 80 17.36 1.06 -0.55
CA THR A 80 16.43 1.96 -1.23
C THR A 80 16.91 2.35 -2.63
N THR A 81 16.02 2.98 -3.40
CA THR A 81 16.45 3.82 -4.53
C THR A 81 17.36 4.91 -3.99
N ALA A 82 18.48 5.19 -4.65
CA ALA A 82 19.41 6.22 -4.22
C ALA A 82 18.90 7.62 -4.59
N TRP A 83 19.26 8.62 -3.78
CA TRP A 83 18.98 10.04 -4.06
C TRP A 83 20.25 10.88 -4.00
N ARG A 84 20.21 12.05 -4.64
CA ARG A 84 21.29 13.04 -4.54
C ARG A 84 20.97 14.05 -3.43
N ALA A 85 21.96 14.35 -2.58
CA ALA A 85 21.87 15.43 -1.61
C ALA A 85 22.33 16.76 -2.25
N ALA A 86 21.59 17.84 -2.03
CA ALA A 86 21.79 19.11 -2.75
C ALA A 86 23.16 19.80 -2.51
N ASN A 87 23.84 19.47 -1.41
CA ASN A 87 25.08 20.12 -0.99
C ASN A 87 26.35 19.53 -1.64
N ASP A 88 26.24 18.39 -2.34
CA ASP A 88 27.39 17.65 -2.86
C ASP A 88 27.71 17.95 -4.36
N ASP A 89 26.97 18.86 -5.01
CA ASP A 89 27.18 19.25 -6.42
C ASP A 89 28.40 20.20 -6.59
N THR A 90 29.59 19.67 -6.31
CA THR A 90 30.86 20.34 -6.60
C THR A 90 31.41 19.88 -7.96
N ASN A 91 30.85 20.40 -9.06
CA ASN A 91 31.36 20.44 -10.45
C ASN A 91 32.14 19.25 -11.07
N SER A 92 32.23 18.08 -10.45
CA SER A 92 32.95 16.93 -11.02
C SER A 92 32.57 15.55 -10.46
N LYS A 93 31.91 15.44 -9.29
CA LYS A 93 31.42 14.15 -8.76
C LYS A 93 30.10 14.32 -8.02
N GLN A 94 29.08 13.57 -8.45
CA GLN A 94 27.78 13.53 -7.79
C GLN A 94 27.84 12.55 -6.62
N ALA A 95 27.52 13.02 -5.42
CA ALA A 95 27.37 12.12 -4.29
C ALA A 95 25.91 11.68 -4.15
N TRP A 96 25.75 10.39 -3.96
CA TRP A 96 24.49 9.71 -3.74
C TRP A 96 24.37 9.30 -2.29
N ARG A 97 23.13 9.10 -1.86
CA ARG A 97 22.77 8.47 -0.60
C ARG A 97 21.88 7.27 -0.88
N VAL A 98 22.06 6.21 -0.08
CA VAL A 98 21.21 5.02 -0.05
C VAL A 98 20.85 4.77 1.40
N ALA A 99 19.59 4.46 1.67
CA ALA A 99 19.15 4.00 2.98
C ALA A 99 19.02 2.47 3.00
N ILE A 100 19.29 1.87 4.17
CA ILE A 100 19.12 0.43 4.40
C ILE A 100 18.41 0.25 5.74
N GLY A 101 17.35 -0.56 5.72
CA GLY A 101 16.56 -0.89 6.91
C GLY A 101 17.30 -1.86 7.82
N SER A 102 17.14 -1.67 9.13
CA SER A 102 17.81 -2.43 10.18
C SER A 102 17.06 -2.29 11.51
N LYS A 103 17.58 -2.94 12.56
CA LYS A 103 17.25 -2.66 13.97
C LYS A 103 18.50 -2.64 14.84
N ASP A 104 18.39 -2.04 16.01
CA ASP A 104 19.41 -2.16 17.06
C ASP A 104 19.13 -3.35 18.01
N ARG A 105 19.94 -3.46 19.06
CA ARG A 105 19.83 -4.53 20.07
C ARG A 105 18.69 -4.32 21.06
N ASP A 106 18.15 -3.10 21.14
CA ASP A 106 17.09 -2.70 22.06
C ASP A 106 15.73 -2.65 21.34
N HIS A 107 15.63 -3.32 20.19
CA HIS A 107 14.39 -3.48 19.41
C HIS A 107 13.85 -2.17 18.81
N ALA A 108 14.73 -1.17 18.63
CA ALA A 108 14.41 0.01 17.85
C ALA A 108 14.70 -0.24 16.36
N GLY A 109 13.71 -0.01 15.51
CA GLY A 109 13.87 -0.03 14.07
C GLY A 109 14.51 1.26 13.58
N LEU A 110 15.40 1.15 12.60
CA LEU A 110 16.22 2.26 12.14
C LEU A 110 16.56 2.18 10.64
N ALA A 111 16.90 3.34 10.08
CA ALA A 111 17.42 3.47 8.73
C ALA A 111 18.87 3.99 8.74
N LEU A 112 19.80 3.15 8.27
CA LEU A 112 21.20 3.50 8.06
C LEU A 112 21.34 4.24 6.74
N VAL A 113 22.24 5.22 6.65
CA VAL A 113 22.55 5.94 5.40
C VAL A 113 23.99 5.74 5.00
N TYR A 114 24.22 5.50 3.71
CA TYR A 114 25.55 5.41 3.12
C TYR A 114 25.69 6.41 1.97
N ARG A 115 26.86 7.05 1.90
CA ARG A 115 27.27 7.94 0.79
C ARG A 115 28.08 7.16 -0.23
N THR A 116 27.84 7.42 -1.52
CA THR A 116 28.68 6.88 -2.61
C THR A 116 28.82 7.88 -3.76
N GLU A 117 29.92 7.81 -4.49
CA GLU A 117 30.13 8.57 -5.74
C GLU A 117 30.13 7.66 -6.99
N ASP A 118 30.29 6.35 -6.80
CA ASP A 118 30.52 5.38 -7.87
C ASP A 118 29.66 4.10 -7.76
N PHE A 119 28.83 3.99 -6.72
CA PHE A 119 28.02 2.80 -6.36
C PHE A 119 28.84 1.54 -6.05
N VAL A 120 30.17 1.65 -5.97
CA VAL A 120 31.06 0.54 -5.62
C VAL A 120 31.63 0.73 -4.22
N ARG A 121 31.93 1.98 -3.84
CA ARG A 121 32.43 2.35 -2.52
C ARG A 121 31.39 3.14 -1.75
N TYR A 122 31.14 2.73 -0.52
CA TYR A 122 30.14 3.32 0.36
C TYR A 122 30.77 3.77 1.67
N ASP A 123 30.66 5.05 1.96
CA ASP A 123 31.07 5.63 3.24
C ASP A 123 29.84 5.70 4.16
N PRO A 124 29.90 5.17 5.39
CA PRO A 124 28.78 5.29 6.32
C PRO A 124 28.59 6.75 6.75
N VAL A 125 27.34 7.20 6.81
CA VAL A 125 26.99 8.47 7.44
C VAL A 125 26.90 8.24 8.96
N PRO A 126 27.54 9.07 9.82
CA PRO A 126 27.54 8.84 11.27
C PRO A 126 26.16 8.92 11.93
N ALA A 127 25.26 9.76 11.40
CA ALA A 127 23.89 9.88 11.88
C ALA A 127 23.00 8.82 11.22
N LEU A 128 22.03 8.30 11.97
CA LEU A 128 20.91 7.55 11.41
C LEU A 128 19.99 8.51 10.68
N MET A 129 19.37 8.06 9.58
CA MET A 129 18.31 8.86 8.95
C MET A 129 17.17 9.06 9.94
N HIS A 130 16.73 7.96 10.57
CA HIS A 130 15.68 7.95 11.58
C HIS A 130 15.72 6.67 12.42
N VAL A 131 15.13 6.70 13.61
CA VAL A 131 15.01 5.55 14.52
C VAL A 131 13.74 5.67 15.38
N VAL A 132 13.00 4.57 15.54
CA VAL A 132 11.79 4.52 16.37
C VAL A 132 11.83 3.32 17.32
N PRO A 133 11.85 3.54 18.65
CA PRO A 133 11.87 2.46 19.64
C PRO A 133 10.66 1.52 19.54
N GLY A 134 10.88 0.22 19.76
CA GLY A 134 9.81 -0.78 19.90
C GLY A 134 9.13 -1.19 18.59
N THR A 135 9.67 -0.79 17.44
CA THR A 135 9.13 -1.14 16.11
C THR A 135 9.79 -2.36 15.47
N GLY A 136 10.87 -2.88 16.08
CA GLY A 136 11.56 -4.07 15.58
C GLY A 136 12.30 -3.83 14.26
N MET A 137 12.44 -4.88 13.45
CA MET A 137 13.20 -4.79 12.20
C MET A 137 12.45 -3.98 11.14
N TRP A 138 13.10 -2.93 10.63
CA TRP A 138 12.63 -2.20 9.46
C TRP A 138 13.11 -2.89 8.19
N GLU A 139 12.18 -3.51 7.47
CA GLU A 139 12.37 -4.06 6.14
C GLU A 139 11.93 -3.05 5.08
N CYS A 140 12.38 -3.24 3.84
CA CYS A 140 11.90 -2.52 2.65
C CYS A 140 11.67 -1.03 2.88
N VAL A 141 12.66 -0.35 3.47
CA VAL A 141 12.63 1.09 3.67
C VAL A 141 12.44 1.78 2.31
N ASP A 142 11.68 2.86 2.28
CA ASP A 142 11.54 3.73 1.12
C ASP A 142 11.58 5.19 1.55
N PHE A 143 12.20 6.03 0.73
CA PHE A 143 12.42 7.45 1.03
C PHE A 143 12.22 8.27 -0.24
N TYR A 144 11.27 9.22 -0.19
CA TYR A 144 10.96 10.02 -1.37
C TYR A 144 10.27 11.35 -1.06
N PRO A 145 10.39 12.34 -1.96
CA PRO A 145 9.73 13.62 -1.82
C PRO A 145 8.27 13.61 -2.32
N VAL A 146 7.45 14.49 -1.73
CA VAL A 146 6.07 14.81 -2.15
C VAL A 146 5.85 16.32 -2.16
N ALA A 147 5.02 16.81 -3.08
CA ALA A 147 4.69 18.23 -3.20
C ALA A 147 3.63 18.64 -2.16
N VAL A 148 3.82 19.79 -1.51
CA VAL A 148 2.89 20.29 -0.48
C VAL A 148 1.72 21.12 -1.02
N ALA A 149 1.80 21.50 -2.30
CA ALA A 149 0.75 22.22 -3.01
C ALA A 149 0.23 21.36 -4.16
N ALA A 150 -1.01 21.63 -4.58
CA ALA A 150 -1.60 20.95 -5.72
C ALA A 150 -0.69 21.11 -6.95
N ASN A 151 -0.20 19.99 -7.47
CA ASN A 151 0.80 19.95 -8.53
C ASN A 151 0.26 19.24 -9.77
N ASN A 152 -0.98 19.54 -10.18
CA ASN A 152 -1.67 18.85 -11.29
C ASN A 152 -1.74 17.32 -11.19
N GLY A 153 -1.54 16.74 -10.00
CA GLY A 153 -1.45 15.30 -9.79
C GLY A 153 -0.06 14.71 -10.06
N ASP A 154 0.94 15.54 -10.35
CA ASP A 154 2.32 15.11 -10.57
C ASP A 154 3.01 14.73 -9.25
N GLY A 155 3.75 13.62 -9.30
CA GLY A 155 4.72 13.23 -8.28
C GLY A 155 6.06 13.95 -8.45
N LEU A 156 6.95 13.77 -7.48
CA LEU A 156 8.30 14.34 -7.51
C LEU A 156 9.34 13.25 -7.79
N GLU A 157 10.34 13.60 -8.60
CA GLU A 157 11.54 12.78 -8.81
C GLU A 157 12.29 12.62 -7.47
N THR A 158 12.91 11.46 -7.25
CA THR A 158 13.47 11.06 -5.95
C THR A 158 14.56 12.01 -5.43
N SER A 159 15.30 12.69 -6.31
CA SER A 159 16.35 13.65 -5.92
C SER A 159 15.88 15.11 -5.89
N VAL A 160 14.56 15.39 -5.90
CA VAL A 160 14.07 16.75 -5.68
C VAL A 160 14.50 17.23 -4.29
N PRO A 161 15.21 18.36 -4.17
CA PRO A 161 15.78 18.80 -2.89
C PRO A 161 14.68 19.27 -1.91
N PRO A 162 14.96 19.21 -0.60
CA PRO A 162 14.06 19.79 0.40
C PRO A 162 13.92 21.30 0.23
N GLY A 163 12.76 21.83 0.58
CA GLY A 163 12.44 23.25 0.50
C GLY A 163 10.97 23.53 0.87
N PRO A 164 10.52 24.80 0.84
CA PRO A 164 9.18 25.18 1.31
C PRO A 164 8.02 24.47 0.61
N GLY A 165 8.24 23.96 -0.61
CA GLY A 165 7.24 23.25 -1.42
C GLY A 165 7.28 21.72 -1.32
N VAL A 166 8.18 21.14 -0.51
CA VAL A 166 8.51 19.72 -0.54
C VAL A 166 8.54 19.14 0.88
N LYS A 167 7.81 18.06 1.07
CA LYS A 167 7.94 17.16 2.23
C LYS A 167 8.58 15.85 1.80
N HIS A 168 9.08 15.08 2.74
CA HIS A 168 9.64 13.76 2.50
C HIS A 168 8.89 12.71 3.29
N VAL A 169 8.64 11.59 2.63
CA VAL A 169 8.03 10.40 3.22
C VAL A 169 9.14 9.41 3.54
N VAL A 170 9.16 8.92 4.78
CA VAL A 170 9.89 7.70 5.14
C VAL A 170 8.85 6.61 5.33
N LYS A 171 9.08 5.45 4.71
CA LYS A 171 8.28 4.24 4.90
C LYS A 171 9.16 3.08 5.33
N ALA A 172 8.64 2.23 6.19
CA ALA A 172 9.22 0.93 6.53
C ALA A 172 8.15 -0.17 6.52
N SER A 173 8.55 -1.39 6.15
CA SER A 173 7.79 -2.62 6.37
C SER A 173 8.23 -3.20 7.71
N LEU A 174 7.32 -3.35 8.68
CA LEU A 174 7.69 -3.88 10.00
C LEU A 174 7.64 -5.40 10.02
N ASP A 175 8.79 -6.03 10.29
CA ASP A 175 8.93 -7.49 10.36
C ASP A 175 8.01 -8.10 11.41
N ASP A 176 7.79 -7.39 12.53
CA ASP A 176 7.07 -7.88 13.70
C ASP A 176 5.56 -8.05 13.48
N ASP A 177 4.93 -7.11 12.77
CA ASP A 177 3.48 -7.10 12.60
C ASP A 177 3.00 -7.31 11.15
N LYS A 178 3.95 -7.32 10.20
CA LYS A 178 3.72 -7.53 8.77
C LYS A 178 2.84 -6.46 8.11
N HIS A 179 3.01 -5.19 8.49
CA HIS A 179 2.41 -4.05 7.81
C HIS A 179 3.43 -3.01 7.35
N ASP A 180 2.99 -2.18 6.39
CA ASP A 180 3.76 -1.08 5.85
C ASP A 180 3.28 0.26 6.40
N TYR A 181 4.18 0.93 7.12
CA TYR A 181 3.92 2.22 7.75
C TYR A 181 4.71 3.33 7.10
N TYR A 182 4.12 4.51 7.01
CA TYR A 182 4.81 5.70 6.55
C TYR A 182 4.56 6.86 7.50
N ALA A 183 5.46 7.82 7.48
CA ALA A 183 5.28 9.12 8.10
C ALA A 183 5.77 10.23 7.17
N ILE A 184 5.18 11.42 7.32
CA ILE A 184 5.48 12.61 6.54
C ILE A 184 6.34 13.53 7.40
N GLY A 185 7.38 14.11 6.80
CA GLY A 185 8.34 14.91 7.55
C GLY A 185 9.25 15.73 6.66
N THR A 186 10.33 16.20 7.26
CA THR A 186 11.32 17.05 6.61
C THR A 186 12.69 16.39 6.68
N TYR A 187 13.41 16.40 5.56
CA TYR A 187 14.78 15.87 5.46
C TYR A 187 15.77 17.03 5.47
N ASP A 188 16.79 16.92 6.33
CA ASP A 188 17.91 17.85 6.40
C ASP A 188 19.13 17.25 5.67
N PRO A 189 19.52 17.80 4.51
CA PRO A 189 20.64 17.28 3.71
C PRO A 189 22.01 17.66 4.30
N ALA A 190 22.09 18.51 5.33
CA ALA A 190 23.35 18.83 6.00
C ALA A 190 23.74 17.76 7.02
N THR A 191 22.75 17.13 7.65
CA THR A 191 22.94 16.09 8.67
C THR A 191 22.56 14.69 8.17
N ASP A 192 21.93 14.59 6.99
CA ASP A 192 21.38 13.35 6.44
C ASP A 192 20.29 12.72 7.34
N THR A 193 19.60 13.54 8.14
CA THR A 193 18.54 13.12 9.07
C THR A 193 17.16 13.51 8.57
N TRP A 194 16.16 12.72 8.92
CA TRP A 194 14.75 13.02 8.68
C TRP A 194 14.03 13.25 10.02
N THR A 195 13.03 14.13 10.03
CA THR A 195 12.23 14.44 11.21
C THR A 195 10.75 14.38 10.87
N PRO A 196 9.93 13.60 11.61
CA PRO A 196 8.49 13.51 11.37
C PRO A 196 7.81 14.86 11.68
N ASP A 197 6.77 15.18 10.93
CA ASP A 197 5.90 16.33 11.23
C ASP A 197 5.03 16.05 12.47
N ASP A 198 4.70 14.78 12.73
CA ASP A 198 3.93 14.32 13.89
C ASP A 198 4.61 13.09 14.51
N ALA A 199 5.16 13.25 15.71
CA ALA A 199 5.85 12.18 16.42
C ALA A 199 4.91 11.10 17.00
N GLU A 200 3.61 11.40 17.15
CA GLU A 200 2.62 10.39 17.58
C GLU A 200 2.23 9.45 16.43
N ASN A 201 2.41 9.90 15.18
CA ASN A 201 2.17 9.14 13.97
C ASN A 201 3.47 8.83 13.20
N ASP A 202 4.54 8.55 13.94
CA ASP A 202 5.85 8.21 13.36
C ASP A 202 5.84 6.85 12.64
N VAL A 203 6.91 6.57 11.88
CA VAL A 203 7.11 5.33 11.13
C VAL A 203 6.98 4.13 12.07
N GLY A 204 6.04 3.25 11.75
CA GLY A 204 5.78 2.02 12.50
C GLY A 204 4.70 2.13 13.58
N ILE A 205 4.26 3.35 13.92
CA ILE A 205 3.26 3.58 14.97
C ILE A 205 2.09 4.47 14.53
N GLY A 206 2.17 5.07 13.35
CA GLY A 206 1.12 5.91 12.77
C GLY A 206 0.41 5.31 11.57
N LEU A 207 0.48 6.01 10.44
CA LEU A 207 -0.30 5.72 9.24
C LEU A 207 0.28 4.55 8.43
N ARG A 208 -0.62 3.85 7.74
CA ARG A 208 -0.28 2.76 6.81
C ARG A 208 -0.69 3.13 5.39
N TYR A 209 0.01 2.59 4.40
CA TYR A 209 -0.50 2.68 3.02
C TYR A 209 -1.82 1.94 2.87
N ASP A 210 -1.92 0.77 3.47
CA ASP A 210 -3.08 -0.10 3.37
C ASP A 210 -3.32 -0.77 4.73
N TYR A 211 -4.57 -0.77 5.17
CA TYR A 211 -4.96 -1.30 6.48
C TYR A 211 -5.37 -2.77 6.43
N GLY A 212 -5.20 -3.43 5.29
CA GLY A 212 -5.44 -4.84 5.05
C GLY A 212 -4.16 -5.67 4.90
N LYS A 213 -4.19 -6.65 3.99
CA LYS A 213 -3.06 -7.53 3.64
C LYS A 213 -2.22 -6.84 2.57
N TYR A 214 -1.14 -6.18 2.99
CA TYR A 214 -0.28 -5.41 2.09
C TYR A 214 1.10 -5.23 2.72
N TYR A 215 2.17 -5.61 2.03
CA TYR A 215 3.51 -5.60 2.61
C TYR A 215 4.60 -5.41 1.56
N ALA A 216 5.82 -5.13 2.02
CA ALA A 216 7.03 -4.98 1.20
C ALA A 216 6.87 -3.99 0.03
N SER A 217 6.09 -2.93 0.24
CA SER A 217 5.79 -1.95 -0.80
C SER A 217 6.97 -1.06 -1.14
N LYS A 218 7.02 -0.61 -2.40
CA LYS A 218 8.12 0.19 -2.93
C LYS A 218 7.61 1.14 -4.00
N THR A 219 8.09 2.38 -3.96
CA THR A 219 7.76 3.38 -4.98
C THR A 219 8.84 3.48 -6.05
N PHE A 220 8.45 3.93 -7.24
CA PHE A 220 9.36 4.50 -8.21
C PHE A 220 8.73 5.77 -8.81
N TYR A 221 9.58 6.63 -9.37
CA TYR A 221 9.12 7.78 -10.15
C TYR A 221 8.98 7.39 -11.63
N ASP A 222 7.79 7.54 -12.16
CA ASP A 222 7.48 7.43 -13.59
C ASP A 222 7.75 8.79 -14.26
N PRO A 223 8.82 8.93 -15.05
CA PRO A 223 9.16 10.20 -15.68
C PRO A 223 8.28 10.51 -16.91
N VAL A 224 7.56 9.53 -17.46
CA VAL A 224 6.74 9.70 -18.66
C VAL A 224 5.45 10.44 -18.30
N LEU A 225 4.76 9.96 -17.27
CA LEU A 225 3.53 10.57 -16.76
C LEU A 225 3.75 11.41 -15.50
N ARG A 226 5.01 11.63 -15.11
CA ARG A 226 5.44 12.51 -14.01
C ARG A 226 4.74 12.21 -12.69
N ARG A 227 4.67 10.94 -12.33
CA ARG A 227 3.94 10.46 -11.14
C ARG A 227 4.77 9.50 -10.32
N ARG A 228 4.49 9.44 -9.01
CA ARG A 228 5.07 8.40 -8.15
C ARG A 228 4.11 7.21 -8.12
N VAL A 229 4.63 6.02 -8.43
CA VAL A 229 3.85 4.78 -8.47
C VAL A 229 4.33 3.85 -7.37
N LEU A 230 3.40 3.33 -6.59
CA LEU A 230 3.59 2.38 -5.50
C LEU A 230 3.20 0.98 -5.97
N TRP A 231 4.10 0.03 -5.73
CA TRP A 231 3.83 -1.40 -5.80
C TRP A 231 3.71 -1.98 -4.40
N GLY A 232 2.92 -3.03 -4.22
CA GLY A 232 2.82 -3.73 -2.94
C GLY A 232 2.39 -5.19 -3.10
N TRP A 233 3.09 -6.05 -2.36
CA TRP A 233 2.88 -7.48 -2.35
C TRP A 233 1.73 -7.84 -1.41
N VAL A 234 0.88 -8.76 -1.87
CA VAL A 234 -0.29 -9.24 -1.15
C VAL A 234 -0.17 -10.74 -0.97
N GLY A 235 0.29 -11.15 0.21
CA GLY A 235 0.39 -12.55 0.61
C GLY A 235 -1.00 -13.22 0.71
N GLU A 236 -1.02 -14.55 0.64
CA GLU A 236 -2.25 -15.33 0.78
C GLU A 236 -2.83 -15.27 2.22
N THR A 237 -4.12 -15.59 2.34
CA THR A 237 -4.83 -15.78 3.63
C THR A 237 -5.50 -17.16 3.73
N ASP A 238 -5.34 -18.02 2.72
CA ASP A 238 -5.62 -19.45 2.79
C ASP A 238 -4.45 -20.25 3.39
N SER A 239 -4.58 -21.58 3.40
CA SER A 239 -3.58 -22.45 4.01
C SER A 239 -2.41 -22.74 3.07
N GLU A 240 -1.21 -22.94 3.62
CA GLU A 240 -0.03 -23.38 2.85
C GLU A 240 -0.31 -24.66 2.05
N ARG A 241 -1.17 -25.55 2.57
CA ARG A 241 -1.63 -26.73 1.83
C ARG A 241 -2.40 -26.33 0.56
N ALA A 242 -3.28 -25.33 0.64
CA ALA A 242 -4.00 -24.82 -0.51
C ALA A 242 -3.04 -24.17 -1.52
N ASP A 243 -2.02 -23.44 -1.05
CA ASP A 243 -0.95 -22.90 -1.89
C ASP A 243 -0.24 -23.99 -2.71
N ILE A 244 0.18 -25.06 -2.05
CA ILE A 244 0.82 -26.20 -2.70
C ILE A 244 -0.11 -26.86 -3.72
N LEU A 245 -1.40 -27.02 -3.38
CA LEU A 245 -2.38 -27.67 -4.27
C LEU A 245 -2.74 -26.81 -5.49
N LYS A 246 -2.86 -25.48 -5.34
CA LYS A 246 -3.14 -24.56 -6.45
C LYS A 246 -1.88 -24.27 -7.28
N GLY A 247 -0.69 -24.53 -6.74
CA GLY A 247 0.59 -24.45 -7.44
C GLY A 247 1.17 -23.04 -7.57
N TRP A 248 0.63 -22.07 -6.84
CA TRP A 248 1.08 -20.67 -6.80
C TRP A 248 0.69 -20.03 -5.47
N ALA A 249 1.33 -18.92 -5.11
CA ALA A 249 0.96 -18.12 -3.95
C ALA A 249 1.32 -16.66 -4.17
N SER A 250 0.50 -15.80 -3.59
CA SER A 250 0.57 -14.35 -3.55
C SER A 250 0.31 -13.64 -4.88
N VAL A 251 -0.02 -12.35 -4.79
CA VAL A 251 -0.18 -11.46 -5.95
C VAL A 251 0.46 -10.09 -5.65
N GLN A 252 0.59 -9.26 -6.67
CA GLN A 252 0.79 -7.82 -6.49
C GLN A 252 -0.57 -7.14 -6.53
N SER A 253 -0.76 -6.12 -5.70
CA SER A 253 -1.88 -5.17 -5.86
C SER A 253 -1.78 -4.45 -7.20
N ILE A 254 -2.91 -3.87 -7.66
CA ILE A 254 -2.85 -2.92 -8.78
C ILE A 254 -1.97 -1.74 -8.36
N PRO A 255 -0.97 -1.33 -9.17
CA PRO A 255 -0.10 -0.21 -8.82
C PRO A 255 -0.89 1.07 -8.57
N ARG A 256 -0.43 1.87 -7.60
CA ARG A 256 -1.15 3.06 -7.13
C ARG A 256 -0.33 4.31 -7.33
N THR A 257 -0.93 5.40 -7.80
CA THR A 257 -0.28 6.72 -7.70
C THR A 257 -0.26 7.17 -6.24
N VAL A 258 0.82 7.85 -5.81
CA VAL A 258 0.94 8.39 -4.45
C VAL A 258 1.17 9.90 -4.48
N LEU A 259 0.35 10.64 -3.72
CA LEU A 259 0.43 12.08 -3.57
C LEU A 259 0.20 12.47 -2.10
N LEU A 260 0.65 13.65 -1.68
CA LEU A 260 0.20 14.22 -0.41
C LEU A 260 -1.26 14.68 -0.55
N ASP A 261 -2.11 14.38 0.44
CA ASP A 261 -3.41 15.02 0.54
C ASP A 261 -3.22 16.47 0.98
N THR A 262 -3.27 17.41 0.02
CA THR A 262 -3.10 18.84 0.33
C THR A 262 -4.29 19.44 1.08
N LYS A 263 -5.42 18.73 1.19
CA LYS A 263 -6.58 19.22 1.95
C LYS A 263 -6.42 18.94 3.45
N THR A 264 -5.84 17.80 3.81
CA THR A 264 -5.57 17.44 5.22
C THR A 264 -4.16 17.84 5.66
N GLY A 265 -3.19 17.75 4.74
CA GLY A 265 -1.76 17.97 5.00
C GLY A 265 -1.09 16.86 5.81
N SER A 266 -1.81 15.80 6.19
CA SER A 266 -1.38 14.83 7.21
C SER A 266 -1.38 13.38 6.74
N ASN A 267 -1.87 13.09 5.53
CA ASN A 267 -1.88 11.74 4.97
C ASN A 267 -1.56 11.76 3.48
N LEU A 268 -1.22 10.59 2.94
CA LEU A 268 -1.07 10.38 1.50
C LEU A 268 -2.42 9.97 0.88
N LEU A 269 -2.57 10.28 -0.40
CA LEU A 269 -3.62 9.76 -1.28
C LEU A 269 -3.03 8.67 -2.15
N GLN A 270 -3.75 7.56 -2.25
CA GLN A 270 -3.42 6.43 -3.11
C GLN A 270 -4.56 6.09 -4.04
N TRP A 271 -4.29 6.00 -5.33
CA TRP A 271 -5.32 5.66 -6.31
C TRP A 271 -4.79 4.67 -7.34
N PRO A 272 -5.55 3.62 -7.72
CA PRO A 272 -5.15 2.74 -8.81
C PRO A 272 -4.73 3.54 -10.04
N VAL A 273 -3.62 3.16 -10.67
CA VAL A 273 -3.16 3.81 -11.89
C VAL A 273 -4.27 3.81 -12.94
N VAL A 274 -4.44 4.94 -13.63
CA VAL A 274 -5.56 5.15 -14.57
C VAL A 274 -5.62 4.09 -15.67
N GLU A 275 -4.49 3.47 -15.99
CA GLU A 275 -4.38 2.39 -16.97
C GLU A 275 -5.22 1.16 -16.63
N VAL A 276 -5.55 0.91 -15.36
CA VAL A 276 -6.47 -0.17 -14.98
C VAL A 276 -7.88 0.05 -15.56
N GLU A 277 -8.24 1.31 -15.83
CA GLU A 277 -9.53 1.67 -16.41
C GLU A 277 -9.65 1.23 -17.86
N ASN A 278 -8.54 0.95 -18.56
CA ASN A 278 -8.57 0.36 -19.89
C ASN A 278 -9.14 -1.08 -19.91
N LEU A 279 -9.22 -1.73 -18.74
CA LEU A 279 -9.86 -3.04 -18.59
C LEU A 279 -11.38 -2.93 -18.43
N ARG A 280 -11.93 -1.73 -18.19
CA ARG A 280 -13.38 -1.53 -18.05
C ARG A 280 -14.10 -1.88 -19.35
N MET A 281 -15.04 -2.81 -19.26
CA MET A 281 -15.93 -3.22 -20.34
C MET A 281 -17.31 -2.57 -20.15
N SER A 282 -18.39 -3.33 -20.37
CA SER A 282 -19.75 -2.89 -20.09
C SER A 282 -19.92 -2.54 -18.61
N GLY A 283 -20.59 -1.42 -18.33
CA GLY A 283 -20.95 -1.03 -16.98
C GLY A 283 -22.44 -0.77 -16.80
N LYS A 284 -22.90 -0.86 -15.56
CA LYS A 284 -24.24 -0.47 -15.11
C LYS A 284 -24.15 0.65 -14.08
N ARG A 285 -25.21 1.44 -13.99
CA ARG A 285 -25.31 2.56 -13.06
C ARG A 285 -26.64 2.49 -12.30
N PHE A 286 -26.57 2.73 -10.99
CA PHE A 286 -27.71 2.76 -10.07
C PHE A 286 -27.63 4.09 -9.31
N ASP A 287 -28.64 4.94 -9.43
CA ASP A 287 -28.67 6.26 -8.80
C ASP A 287 -29.80 6.36 -7.80
N ASP A 288 -29.58 7.17 -6.77
CA ASP A 288 -30.57 7.51 -5.73
C ASP A 288 -31.26 6.30 -5.09
N VAL A 289 -30.52 5.20 -4.88
CA VAL A 289 -31.04 3.99 -4.24
C VAL A 289 -31.16 4.23 -2.73
N ALA A 290 -32.40 4.25 -2.22
CA ALA A 290 -32.67 4.38 -0.80
C ALA A 290 -32.36 3.08 -0.05
N LEU A 291 -31.54 3.17 0.99
CA LEU A 291 -31.18 2.06 1.87
C LEU A 291 -31.83 2.27 3.24
N HIS A 292 -32.97 1.60 3.45
CA HIS A 292 -33.66 1.57 4.73
C HIS A 292 -32.83 0.81 5.78
N ARG A 293 -33.13 1.06 7.06
CA ARG A 293 -32.50 0.40 8.21
C ARG A 293 -32.69 -1.13 8.09
N GLY A 294 -31.61 -1.89 8.19
CA GLY A 294 -31.61 -3.35 8.04
C GLY A 294 -31.87 -3.87 6.62
N SER A 295 -31.82 -3.01 5.59
CA SER A 295 -32.07 -3.44 4.21
C SER A 295 -30.83 -3.99 3.52
N VAL A 296 -31.07 -4.92 2.59
CA VAL A 296 -30.10 -5.41 1.61
C VAL A 296 -30.75 -5.33 0.24
N VAL A 297 -30.09 -4.69 -0.72
CA VAL A 297 -30.63 -4.41 -2.06
C VAL A 297 -29.70 -5.06 -3.10
N PRO A 298 -30.16 -6.05 -3.87
CA PRO A 298 -29.36 -6.67 -4.91
C PRO A 298 -29.08 -5.70 -6.06
N LEU A 299 -27.85 -5.72 -6.56
CA LEU A 299 -27.45 -5.03 -7.78
C LEU A 299 -27.21 -6.07 -8.87
N ASP A 300 -28.14 -6.19 -9.82
CA ASP A 300 -27.94 -7.08 -10.97
C ASP A 300 -26.86 -6.52 -11.89
N VAL A 301 -25.68 -7.13 -11.87
CA VAL A 301 -24.50 -6.74 -12.68
C VAL A 301 -24.03 -7.84 -13.63
N GLY A 302 -24.74 -8.96 -13.71
CA GLY A 302 -24.26 -10.17 -14.39
C GLY A 302 -23.15 -10.86 -13.58
N LYS A 303 -22.03 -11.20 -14.22
CA LYS A 303 -20.87 -11.80 -13.54
C LYS A 303 -20.33 -10.83 -12.47
N ALA A 304 -19.96 -11.32 -11.29
CA ALA A 304 -19.58 -10.44 -10.18
C ALA A 304 -18.24 -10.79 -9.54
N THR A 305 -17.36 -11.47 -10.29
CA THR A 305 -16.03 -11.86 -9.80
C THR A 305 -14.92 -10.94 -10.30
N GLN A 306 -15.14 -10.11 -11.32
CA GLN A 306 -14.13 -9.18 -11.87
C GLN A 306 -14.76 -7.82 -12.15
N LEU A 307 -14.66 -6.91 -11.19
CA LEU A 307 -15.40 -5.65 -11.18
C LEU A 307 -14.53 -4.46 -10.77
N ASP A 308 -14.89 -3.30 -11.29
CA ASP A 308 -14.53 -2.01 -10.72
C ASP A 308 -15.82 -1.30 -10.31
N ILE A 309 -15.95 -0.95 -9.04
CA ILE A 309 -17.15 -0.37 -8.45
C ILE A 309 -16.79 0.99 -7.88
N GLU A 310 -17.50 2.04 -8.27
CA GLU A 310 -17.44 3.36 -7.64
C GLU A 310 -18.80 3.69 -7.03
N ALA A 311 -18.84 4.00 -5.74
CA ALA A 311 -20.07 4.33 -5.02
C ALA A 311 -19.93 5.60 -4.19
N VAL A 312 -21.02 6.37 -4.11
CA VAL A 312 -21.16 7.55 -3.27
C VAL A 312 -22.40 7.40 -2.40
N PHE A 313 -22.23 7.52 -1.09
CA PHE A 313 -23.27 7.45 -0.08
C PHE A 313 -23.49 8.82 0.55
N GLU A 314 -24.77 9.13 0.76
CA GLU A 314 -25.23 10.29 1.51
C GLU A 314 -25.97 9.79 2.75
N VAL A 315 -25.66 10.40 3.88
CA VAL A 315 -26.24 10.09 5.19
C VAL A 315 -27.07 11.28 5.62
N ASP A 316 -28.27 11.04 6.15
CA ASP A 316 -29.14 12.12 6.63
C ASP A 316 -28.48 12.86 7.80
N ALA A 317 -28.07 14.11 7.58
CA ALA A 317 -27.38 14.93 8.57
C ALA A 317 -28.21 15.14 9.85
N ALA A 318 -29.54 15.24 9.73
CA ALA A 318 -30.42 15.39 10.89
C ALA A 318 -30.40 14.15 11.78
N ALA A 319 -30.25 12.96 11.20
CA ALA A 319 -30.12 11.71 11.95
C ALA A 319 -28.78 11.65 12.70
N VAL A 320 -27.68 12.14 12.11
CA VAL A 320 -26.36 12.20 12.76
C VAL A 320 -26.36 13.21 13.92
N GLU A 321 -26.98 14.38 13.72
CA GLU A 321 -27.13 15.39 14.77
C GLU A 321 -27.98 14.89 15.95
N GLY A 322 -29.02 14.10 15.66
CA GLY A 322 -29.93 13.54 16.66
C GLY A 322 -29.33 12.46 17.58
N VAL A 323 -28.18 11.88 17.23
CA VAL A 323 -27.49 10.90 18.08
C VAL A 323 -26.93 11.58 19.33
N THR A 324 -27.37 11.15 20.51
CA THR A 324 -26.91 11.65 21.82
C THR A 324 -25.97 10.67 22.54
N GLU A 325 -25.89 9.43 22.09
CA GLU A 325 -25.01 8.40 22.66
C GLU A 325 -23.67 8.39 21.92
N ALA A 326 -22.57 8.42 22.67
CA ALA A 326 -21.22 8.32 22.12
C ALA A 326 -20.77 6.85 22.06
N ASP A 327 -20.43 6.36 20.87
CA ASP A 327 -19.83 5.04 20.66
C ASP A 327 -18.30 5.15 20.56
N VAL A 328 -17.68 5.66 21.62
CA VAL A 328 -16.24 6.02 21.66
C VAL A 328 -15.27 4.83 21.62
N THR A 329 -15.77 3.61 21.50
CA THR A 329 -14.93 2.39 21.55
C THR A 329 -14.89 1.61 20.24
N PHE A 330 -15.57 2.07 19.19
CA PHE A 330 -15.60 1.33 17.93
C PHE A 330 -14.20 1.22 17.30
N ASN A 331 -13.87 0.01 16.86
CA ASN A 331 -12.69 -0.28 16.04
C ASN A 331 -13.07 -1.42 15.10
N CYS A 332 -12.76 -1.28 13.81
CA CYS A 332 -13.06 -2.30 12.80
C CYS A 332 -12.57 -3.69 13.25
N SER A 333 -11.31 -3.78 13.69
CA SER A 333 -10.62 -5.06 13.99
C SER A 333 -11.22 -5.87 15.14
N THR A 334 -11.87 -5.21 16.11
CA THR A 334 -12.52 -5.86 17.26
C THR A 334 -14.05 -5.84 17.16
N SER A 335 -14.60 -5.29 16.08
CA SER A 335 -16.04 -5.22 15.86
C SER A 335 -16.62 -6.59 15.46
N ALA A 336 -17.95 -6.70 15.51
CA ALA A 336 -18.68 -7.83 14.94
C ALA A 336 -18.87 -7.73 13.40
N GLY A 337 -18.05 -6.90 12.73
CA GLY A 337 -18.11 -6.69 11.29
C GLY A 337 -19.47 -6.14 10.83
N ALA A 338 -19.89 -6.53 9.63
CA ALA A 338 -21.17 -6.12 9.04
C ALA A 338 -22.40 -6.63 9.82
N ALA A 339 -22.24 -7.60 10.73
CA ALA A 339 -23.31 -8.10 11.59
C ALA A 339 -23.52 -7.26 12.86
N GLY A 340 -22.49 -6.52 13.31
CA GLY A 340 -22.53 -5.65 14.48
C GLY A 340 -23.31 -4.37 14.19
N ARG A 341 -24.56 -4.30 14.62
CA ARG A 341 -25.41 -3.13 14.36
C ARG A 341 -25.10 -1.99 15.31
N GLY A 342 -24.92 -0.79 14.76
CA GLY A 342 -24.81 0.48 15.48
C GLY A 342 -25.84 1.51 15.01
N LEU A 343 -25.85 2.67 15.66
CA LEU A 343 -26.79 3.75 15.35
C LEU A 343 -26.60 4.27 13.91
N LEU A 344 -25.34 4.50 13.53
CA LEU A 344 -24.97 5.13 12.25
C LEU A 344 -24.17 4.20 11.33
N GLY A 345 -24.29 2.89 11.51
CA GLY A 345 -23.60 1.91 10.66
C GLY A 345 -23.83 0.48 11.13
N PRO A 346 -23.31 -0.52 10.40
CA PRO A 346 -22.54 -0.39 9.16
C PRO A 346 -23.44 -0.25 7.92
N PHE A 347 -22.95 0.43 6.88
CA PHE A 347 -23.59 0.49 5.55
C PHE A 347 -22.54 0.56 4.43
N GLY A 348 -22.85 -0.01 3.27
CA GLY A 348 -21.91 -0.09 2.16
C GLY A 348 -22.28 -1.13 1.11
N LEU A 349 -21.29 -1.88 0.65
CA LEU A 349 -21.43 -2.93 -0.36
C LEU A 349 -21.07 -4.32 0.20
N LEU A 350 -21.79 -5.33 -0.27
CA LEU A 350 -21.39 -6.73 -0.18
C LEU A 350 -20.91 -7.16 -1.57
N VAL A 351 -19.67 -7.62 -1.66
CA VAL A 351 -19.06 -8.15 -2.89
C VAL A 351 -18.69 -9.61 -2.68
N LEU A 352 -18.54 -10.35 -3.79
CA LEU A 352 -18.27 -11.80 -3.77
C LEU A 352 -19.23 -12.51 -2.79
N ALA A 353 -20.52 -12.14 -2.87
CA ALA A 353 -21.58 -12.72 -2.07
C ALA A 353 -22.36 -13.76 -2.88
N ASP A 354 -22.92 -14.78 -2.23
CA ASP A 354 -23.90 -15.67 -2.86
C ASP A 354 -25.33 -15.14 -2.65
N GLU A 355 -26.29 -15.70 -3.39
CA GLU A 355 -27.68 -15.23 -3.41
C GLU A 355 -28.35 -15.24 -2.03
N ASP A 356 -28.05 -16.25 -1.22
CA ASP A 356 -28.58 -16.40 0.15
C ASP A 356 -27.76 -15.65 1.22
N LEU A 357 -26.71 -14.90 0.82
CA LEU A 357 -25.77 -14.20 1.72
C LEU A 357 -25.12 -15.14 2.75
N SER A 358 -24.96 -16.40 2.37
CA SER A 358 -24.28 -17.42 3.17
C SER A 358 -22.77 -17.20 3.16
N GLU A 359 -22.23 -16.65 2.06
CA GLU A 359 -20.90 -16.07 1.95
C GLU A 359 -21.03 -14.61 1.50
N GLN A 360 -20.20 -13.71 2.05
CA GLN A 360 -20.15 -12.31 1.68
C GLN A 360 -18.86 -11.65 2.20
N THR A 361 -18.28 -10.77 1.39
CA THR A 361 -17.24 -9.84 1.82
C THR A 361 -17.84 -8.44 1.89
N ALA A 362 -17.83 -7.80 3.06
CA ALA A 362 -18.47 -6.50 3.23
C ALA A 362 -17.42 -5.37 3.21
N VAL A 363 -17.68 -4.33 2.44
CA VAL A 363 -16.90 -3.08 2.42
C VAL A 363 -17.83 -1.96 2.85
N TYR A 364 -17.56 -1.31 3.98
CA TYR A 364 -18.54 -0.44 4.62
C TYR A 364 -17.95 0.73 5.38
N PHE A 365 -18.81 1.74 5.57
CA PHE A 365 -18.59 2.84 6.50
C PHE A 365 -19.33 2.58 7.82
N TYR A 366 -18.76 3.07 8.91
CA TYR A 366 -19.39 3.15 10.21
C TYR A 366 -19.06 4.50 10.84
N LEU A 367 -20.09 5.27 11.20
CA LEU A 367 -19.94 6.60 11.75
C LEU A 367 -20.06 6.56 13.27
N VAL A 368 -19.16 7.24 13.97
CA VAL A 368 -19.14 7.35 15.43
C VAL A 368 -19.20 8.83 15.79
N LYS A 369 -20.13 9.19 16.67
CA LYS A 369 -20.16 10.52 17.27
C LYS A 369 -19.36 10.51 18.57
N GLY A 370 -18.34 11.35 18.64
CA GLY A 370 -17.53 11.57 19.83
C GLY A 370 -18.29 12.33 20.91
N THR A 371 -17.78 12.30 22.14
CA THR A 371 -18.34 13.03 23.29
C THR A 371 -18.22 14.55 23.15
N ASP A 372 -17.28 15.02 22.32
CA ASP A 372 -17.09 16.41 21.93
C ASP A 372 -18.01 16.85 20.78
N GLY A 373 -18.85 15.93 20.27
CA GLY A 373 -19.73 16.15 19.12
C GLY A 373 -19.05 15.98 17.76
N SER A 374 -17.75 15.67 17.72
CA SER A 374 -17.05 15.36 16.47
C SER A 374 -17.58 14.07 15.84
N LEU A 375 -17.56 13.98 14.52
CA LEU A 375 -17.95 12.78 13.79
C LEU A 375 -16.71 12.07 13.26
N GLN A 376 -16.45 10.88 13.76
CA GLN A 376 -15.42 10.00 13.25
C GLN A 376 -16.03 9.03 12.24
N THR A 377 -15.36 8.87 11.10
CA THR A 377 -15.77 7.90 10.07
C THR A 377 -14.77 6.76 10.04
N PHE A 378 -15.25 5.55 10.27
CA PHE A 378 -14.50 4.32 10.06
C PHE A 378 -14.81 3.75 8.70
N PHE A 379 -13.77 3.24 8.03
CA PHE A 379 -13.87 2.47 6.80
C PHE A 379 -13.33 1.06 7.07
N CYS A 380 -14.15 0.05 6.84
CA CYS A 380 -13.84 -1.32 7.19
C CYS A 380 -14.09 -2.31 6.03
N GLN A 381 -13.35 -3.40 6.04
CA GLN A 381 -13.51 -4.55 5.13
C GLN A 381 -13.60 -5.84 5.97
N ASP A 382 -14.75 -6.50 5.92
CA ASP A 382 -15.10 -7.65 6.77
C ASP A 382 -15.11 -8.96 5.96
N GLU A 383 -14.22 -9.88 6.35
CA GLU A 383 -14.04 -11.20 5.77
C GLU A 383 -14.65 -12.32 6.61
N LEU A 384 -15.26 -12.03 7.77
CA LEU A 384 -15.72 -13.04 8.74
C LEU A 384 -16.70 -14.04 8.10
N ARG A 385 -17.43 -13.61 7.07
CA ARG A 385 -18.34 -14.44 6.27
C ARG A 385 -17.92 -14.59 4.81
N ALA A 386 -16.68 -14.26 4.43
CA ALA A 386 -16.24 -14.31 3.04
C ALA A 386 -16.16 -15.74 2.46
N SER A 387 -16.15 -16.77 3.31
CA SER A 387 -16.07 -18.16 2.89
C SER A 387 -16.65 -19.13 3.93
N LYS A 388 -17.14 -20.29 3.50
CA LYS A 388 -17.48 -21.44 4.35
C LYS A 388 -16.28 -22.31 4.70
N ALA A 389 -15.15 -22.15 4.02
CA ALA A 389 -13.92 -22.86 4.36
C ALA A 389 -13.47 -22.50 5.79
N ASN A 390 -12.91 -23.48 6.51
CA ASN A 390 -12.51 -23.36 7.92
C ASN A 390 -10.99 -23.28 8.13
N ASP A 391 -10.22 -23.31 7.04
CA ASP A 391 -8.76 -23.24 7.00
C ASP A 391 -8.25 -21.89 6.47
N LEU A 392 -9.06 -20.84 6.61
CA LEU A 392 -8.73 -19.47 6.22
C LEU A 392 -8.58 -18.58 7.46
N VAL A 393 -7.66 -17.63 7.41
CA VAL A 393 -7.63 -16.52 8.36
C VAL A 393 -8.64 -15.47 7.89
N LYS A 394 -9.67 -15.20 8.70
CA LYS A 394 -10.70 -14.19 8.39
C LYS A 394 -10.64 -13.08 9.42
N ARG A 395 -10.59 -11.83 8.96
CA ARG A 395 -10.50 -10.65 9.84
C ARG A 395 -11.47 -9.57 9.42
N VAL A 396 -11.64 -8.58 10.29
CA VAL A 396 -12.19 -7.29 9.90
C VAL A 396 -11.03 -6.31 9.85
N TYR A 397 -10.70 -5.83 8.67
CA TYR A 397 -9.71 -4.79 8.47
C TYR A 397 -10.37 -3.42 8.51
N GLY A 398 -9.59 -2.39 8.82
CA GLY A 398 -10.04 -1.01 8.67
C GLY A 398 -9.38 -0.02 9.61
N SER A 399 -9.74 1.23 9.41
CA SER A 399 -9.22 2.38 10.15
C SER A 399 -10.18 3.56 10.01
N LEU A 400 -9.83 4.65 10.67
CA LEU A 400 -10.44 5.95 10.41
C LEU A 400 -10.17 6.39 8.97
N VAL A 401 -11.11 7.14 8.41
CA VAL A 401 -10.93 7.87 7.16
C VAL A 401 -11.32 9.33 7.38
N PRO A 402 -10.43 10.29 7.07
CA PRO A 402 -10.80 11.70 7.12
C PRO A 402 -11.90 11.99 6.09
N VAL A 403 -13.02 12.56 6.54
CA VAL A 403 -14.11 13.06 5.71
C VAL A 403 -14.26 14.54 6.05
N LEU A 404 -14.06 15.41 5.06
CA LEU A 404 -14.08 16.86 5.29
C LEU A 404 -15.50 17.41 5.12
N ASP A 405 -15.74 18.59 5.69
CA ASP A 405 -17.04 19.25 5.62
C ASP A 405 -17.55 19.38 4.18
N GLY A 406 -18.78 18.92 3.96
CA GLY A 406 -19.44 18.93 2.65
C GLY A 406 -19.06 17.78 1.71
N GLU A 407 -18.13 16.90 2.10
CA GLU A 407 -17.84 15.69 1.33
C GLU A 407 -18.91 14.61 1.57
N ASN A 408 -19.31 13.93 0.49
CA ASN A 408 -20.06 12.68 0.62
C ASN A 408 -19.09 11.54 0.96
N LEU A 409 -19.64 10.42 1.42
CA LEU A 409 -18.89 9.19 1.64
C LEU A 409 -18.69 8.49 0.29
N SER A 410 -17.46 8.34 -0.17
CA SER A 410 -17.11 7.78 -1.46
C SER A 410 -16.18 6.58 -1.29
N VAL A 411 -16.43 5.54 -2.07
CA VAL A 411 -15.61 4.33 -2.10
C VAL A 411 -15.44 3.85 -3.53
N ARG A 412 -14.23 3.39 -3.86
CA ARG A 412 -13.96 2.56 -5.03
C ARG A 412 -13.55 1.15 -4.58
N ILE A 413 -14.01 0.12 -5.27
CA ILE A 413 -13.72 -1.28 -4.96
C ILE A 413 -13.32 -1.99 -6.26
N LEU A 414 -12.10 -2.53 -6.31
CA LEU A 414 -11.67 -3.47 -7.32
C LEU A 414 -11.89 -4.89 -6.77
N VAL A 415 -12.61 -5.71 -7.51
CA VAL A 415 -12.86 -7.12 -7.21
C VAL A 415 -12.21 -7.93 -8.31
N ASP A 416 -11.29 -8.84 -7.97
CA ASP A 416 -10.65 -9.74 -8.94
C ASP A 416 -10.49 -11.14 -8.36
N HIS A 417 -11.56 -11.93 -8.47
CA HIS A 417 -11.70 -13.29 -7.95
C HIS A 417 -11.39 -13.42 -6.46
N SER A 418 -10.11 -13.55 -6.10
CA SER A 418 -9.64 -13.79 -4.73
C SER A 418 -9.03 -12.58 -4.03
N ILE A 419 -8.99 -11.42 -4.69
CA ILE A 419 -8.53 -10.15 -4.11
C ILE A 419 -9.63 -9.08 -4.19
N VAL A 420 -9.78 -8.31 -3.11
CA VAL A 420 -10.63 -7.11 -3.07
C VAL A 420 -9.81 -5.94 -2.55
N GLU A 421 -9.63 -4.92 -3.37
CA GLU A 421 -8.95 -3.66 -3.02
C GLU A 421 -9.98 -2.54 -2.93
N SER A 422 -10.07 -1.86 -1.79
CA SER A 422 -11.04 -0.80 -1.56
C SER A 422 -10.40 0.52 -1.12
N PHE A 423 -10.94 1.63 -1.63
CA PHE A 423 -10.36 2.97 -1.55
C PHE A 423 -11.42 3.97 -1.11
N ALA A 424 -11.34 4.48 0.12
CA ALA A 424 -12.28 5.46 0.65
C ALA A 424 -11.79 6.90 0.47
N GLN A 425 -12.73 7.82 0.27
CA GLN A 425 -12.49 9.27 0.15
C GLN A 425 -11.38 9.63 -0.85
N GLY A 426 -11.42 9.02 -2.04
CA GLY A 426 -10.41 9.25 -3.07
C GLY A 426 -9.02 8.70 -2.72
N GLY A 427 -8.96 7.67 -1.87
CA GLY A 427 -7.70 6.99 -1.54
C GLY A 427 -7.01 7.44 -0.26
N ARG A 428 -7.73 8.14 0.63
CA ARG A 428 -7.19 8.51 1.96
C ARG A 428 -6.98 7.28 2.84
N THR A 429 -7.89 6.32 2.76
CA THR A 429 -7.81 5.03 3.46
C THR A 429 -8.01 3.92 2.44
N CYS A 430 -7.04 3.00 2.37
CA CYS A 430 -7.06 1.85 1.46
C CYS A 430 -7.08 0.54 2.27
N ILE A 431 -7.80 -0.46 1.77
CA ILE A 431 -7.86 -1.78 2.39
C ILE A 431 -7.83 -2.88 1.32
N THR A 432 -6.84 -3.76 1.40
CA THR A 432 -6.70 -4.93 0.54
C THR A 432 -7.01 -6.21 1.32
N SER A 433 -7.85 -7.08 0.77
CA SER A 433 -8.15 -8.40 1.35
C SER A 433 -7.89 -9.52 0.36
N ARG A 434 -7.70 -10.72 0.90
CA ARG A 434 -7.73 -11.97 0.15
C ARG A 434 -8.88 -12.83 0.63
N VAL A 435 -9.71 -13.28 -0.29
CA VAL A 435 -10.93 -14.03 0.01
C VAL A 435 -11.07 -15.25 -0.91
N TYR A 436 -11.56 -16.35 -0.36
CA TYR A 436 -11.66 -17.63 -1.08
C TYR A 436 -13.05 -18.25 -0.87
N PRO A 437 -14.12 -17.64 -1.43
CA PRO A 437 -15.47 -18.16 -1.30
C PRO A 437 -15.58 -19.57 -1.91
N THR A 438 -16.42 -20.41 -1.31
CA THR A 438 -16.69 -21.78 -1.79
C THR A 438 -17.96 -21.86 -2.64
N ARG A 439 -18.82 -20.85 -2.58
CA ARG A 439 -20.11 -20.74 -3.27
C ARG A 439 -20.20 -19.50 -4.13
N ALA A 440 -19.72 -18.36 -3.63
CA ALA A 440 -19.74 -17.09 -4.35
C ALA A 440 -18.63 -16.99 -5.43
N ILE A 441 -18.59 -17.97 -6.32
CA ILE A 441 -17.62 -18.09 -7.42
C ILE A 441 -18.35 -18.14 -8.77
N TYR A 442 -17.64 -17.77 -9.83
CA TYR A 442 -18.17 -17.76 -11.20
C TYR A 442 -19.52 -17.02 -11.31
N ASP A 443 -20.52 -17.67 -11.89
CA ASP A 443 -21.86 -17.12 -12.11
C ASP A 443 -22.74 -17.10 -10.85
N SER A 444 -22.25 -17.58 -9.71
CA SER A 444 -22.97 -17.55 -8.43
C SER A 444 -22.64 -16.31 -7.59
N ALA A 445 -21.56 -15.59 -7.91
CA ALA A 445 -21.21 -14.35 -7.24
C ALA A 445 -22.23 -13.24 -7.53
N ARG A 446 -22.51 -12.40 -6.53
CA ARG A 446 -23.47 -11.29 -6.55
C ARG A 446 -22.87 -10.06 -5.87
N VAL A 447 -23.50 -8.91 -6.12
CA VAL A 447 -23.22 -7.64 -5.44
C VAL A 447 -24.51 -7.12 -4.80
N PHE A 448 -24.40 -6.61 -3.58
CA PHE A 448 -25.52 -5.99 -2.88
C PHE A 448 -25.10 -4.65 -2.28
N LEU A 449 -26.04 -3.71 -2.19
CA LEU A 449 -25.96 -2.62 -1.23
C LEU A 449 -26.58 -3.08 0.08
N PHE A 450 -26.08 -2.57 1.21
CA PHE A 450 -26.71 -2.83 2.50
C PHE A 450 -26.64 -1.62 3.42
N ASN A 451 -27.62 -1.54 4.33
CA ASN A 451 -27.59 -0.64 5.47
C ASN A 451 -28.06 -1.41 6.70
N ASN A 452 -27.14 -1.79 7.58
CA ASN A 452 -27.44 -2.49 8.81
C ASN A 452 -27.50 -1.56 10.05
N ALA A 453 -27.43 -0.25 9.85
CA ALA A 453 -27.62 0.73 10.91
C ALA A 453 -29.03 0.62 11.52
N THR A 454 -29.17 1.07 12.77
CA THR A 454 -30.45 1.07 13.49
C THR A 454 -31.17 2.41 13.43
N ASP A 455 -30.45 3.52 13.24
CA ASP A 455 -31.05 4.85 13.35
C ASP A 455 -30.87 5.79 12.15
N VAL A 456 -30.08 5.39 11.14
CA VAL A 456 -29.86 6.24 9.97
C VAL A 456 -30.40 5.64 8.66
N HIS A 457 -31.02 6.50 7.87
CA HIS A 457 -31.31 6.24 6.46
C HIS A 457 -30.11 6.68 5.62
N VAL A 458 -29.69 5.78 4.74
CA VAL A 458 -28.57 6.04 3.83
C VAL A 458 -29.11 6.04 2.41
N LYS A 459 -28.60 6.93 1.56
CA LYS A 459 -28.87 6.93 0.13
C LYS A 459 -27.58 6.62 -0.61
N ALA A 460 -27.58 5.56 -1.41
CA ALA A 460 -26.54 5.35 -2.39
C ALA A 460 -26.83 6.29 -3.58
N LYS A 461 -26.20 7.47 -3.56
CA LYS A 461 -26.45 8.56 -4.49
C LYS A 461 -26.08 8.17 -5.92
N SER A 462 -24.97 7.47 -6.08
CA SER A 462 -24.56 6.87 -7.34
C SER A 462 -23.71 5.65 -7.08
N VAL A 463 -23.97 4.56 -7.81
CA VAL A 463 -23.17 3.35 -7.86
C VAL A 463 -22.93 3.01 -9.33
N LYS A 464 -21.67 3.05 -9.75
CA LYS A 464 -21.23 2.67 -11.09
C LYS A 464 -20.42 1.39 -10.98
N ILE A 465 -20.73 0.41 -11.81
CA ILE A 465 -20.08 -0.91 -11.77
C ILE A 465 -19.68 -1.27 -13.19
N TRP A 466 -18.40 -1.51 -13.42
CA TRP A 466 -17.85 -2.00 -14.68
C TRP A 466 -17.40 -3.44 -14.53
N GLN A 467 -17.73 -4.27 -15.51
CA GLN A 467 -17.04 -5.54 -15.71
C GLN A 467 -15.60 -5.25 -16.13
N LEU A 468 -14.64 -6.00 -15.60
CA LEU A 468 -13.24 -5.91 -16.02
C LEU A 468 -12.86 -7.08 -16.93
N ASN A 469 -12.12 -6.77 -17.98
CA ASN A 469 -11.45 -7.78 -18.80
C ASN A 469 -10.20 -8.31 -18.08
N SER A 470 -9.71 -9.49 -18.51
CA SER A 470 -8.38 -9.94 -18.12
C SER A 470 -7.31 -9.00 -18.67
N ALA A 471 -6.22 -8.81 -17.93
CA ALA A 471 -5.04 -8.09 -18.41
C ALA A 471 -4.19 -8.91 -19.41
N TYR A 472 -4.51 -10.19 -19.64
CA TYR A 472 -3.76 -11.11 -20.50
C TYR A 472 -2.26 -11.16 -20.20
N ILE A 473 -1.89 -11.17 -18.92
CA ILE A 473 -0.50 -11.30 -18.46
C ILE A 473 0.04 -12.66 -18.94
N ARG A 474 1.05 -12.63 -19.82
CA ARG A 474 1.58 -13.81 -20.52
C ARG A 474 3.05 -13.60 -20.90
N PRO A 475 3.78 -14.66 -21.28
CA PRO A 475 5.14 -14.52 -21.79
C PRO A 475 5.23 -13.53 -22.96
N TYR A 476 6.32 -12.78 -23.02
CA TYR A 476 6.59 -11.86 -24.12
C TYR A 476 6.90 -12.63 -25.41
N GLU A 477 6.24 -12.30 -26.51
CA GLU A 477 6.50 -12.86 -27.84
C GLU A 477 7.09 -11.77 -28.75
N ALA A 478 8.29 -11.99 -29.31
CA ALA A 478 8.99 -10.98 -30.10
C ALA A 478 8.27 -10.55 -31.40
N SER A 479 7.24 -11.29 -31.84
CA SER A 479 6.44 -10.99 -33.04
C SER A 479 5.35 -9.94 -32.84
N SER A 480 5.20 -9.35 -31.64
CA SER A 480 4.14 -8.39 -31.32
C SER A 480 4.56 -6.90 -31.38
N LEU A 481 5.62 -6.58 -32.12
CA LEU A 481 6.07 -5.20 -32.39
C LEU A 481 5.65 -4.69 -33.76
#